data_AF-A0A9D1M5X9-F1
#
_entry.id   AF-A0A9D1M5X9-F1
#
_cell.length_a   1.000
_cell.length_b   1.000
_cell.length_c   1.000
_cell.angle_alpha   90.00
_cell.angle_beta   90.00
_cell.angle_gamma   90.00
#
_symmetry.space_group_name_H-M   'P 1'
#
loop_
_entity.id
_entity.type
_entity.pdbx_description
1 polymer ?
#
loop_
_entity_poly.entity_id
_entity_poly.type
_entity_poly.pdbx_seq_one_letter_code
_entity_poly.pdbx_strand_id
1 'polypeptide(L)' 'GHSEYSPYTLDTEYKRDKGKGLDIAIPKNYYRDNNPELPPVVRWRAHANLLFSNWLNYFVYQETPYDIRDIK' A
#
# COMPACT_ATOMS: atom_id res chain seq x y z
N GLY A 1 9.37 -1.24 2.72
CA GLY A 1 8.51 -0.93 1.55
C GLY A 1 7.16 -0.44 2.04
N HIS A 2 6.29 0.00 1.15
CA HIS A 2 4.99 0.59 1.49
C HIS A 2 3.82 -0.34 1.13
N SER A 3 3.65 -1.42 1.89
CA SER A 3 2.58 -2.39 1.66
C SER A 3 1.19 -1.81 1.93
N GLU A 4 1.09 -0.80 2.78
CA GLU A 4 -0.12 -0.07 3.15
C GLU A 4 -0.68 0.83 2.05
N TYR A 5 0.11 1.10 0.99
CA TYR A 5 -0.29 2.04 -0.04
C TYR A 5 -1.59 1.62 -0.73
N SER A 6 -2.45 2.62 -0.88
CA SER A 6 -3.66 2.51 -1.67
C SER A 6 -3.33 2.49 -3.17
N PRO A 7 -4.25 2.02 -4.02
CA PRO A 7 -4.00 1.85 -5.44
C PRO A 7 -3.46 3.08 -6.16
N TYR A 8 -3.79 4.30 -5.70
CA TYR A 8 -3.45 5.56 -6.36
C TYR A 8 -2.37 6.36 -5.62
N THR A 9 -1.76 5.84 -4.56
CA THR A 9 -0.73 6.59 -3.80
C THR A 9 0.47 6.95 -4.68
N LEU A 10 1.05 5.96 -5.37
CA LEU A 10 2.18 6.21 -6.29
C LEU A 10 1.77 7.03 -7.52
N ASP A 11 0.50 6.95 -7.94
CA ASP A 11 -0.03 7.77 -9.04
C ASP A 11 -0.06 9.25 -8.65
N THR A 12 -0.49 9.52 -7.42
CA THR A 12 -0.54 10.87 -6.86
C THR A 12 0.86 11.45 -6.72
N GLU A 13 1.82 10.66 -6.24
CA GLU A 13 3.23 11.05 -6.15
C GLU A 13 3.84 11.35 -7.51
N TYR A 14 3.66 10.44 -8.48
CA TYR A 14 4.16 10.62 -9.84
C TYR A 14 3.59 11.87 -10.50
N LYS A 15 2.27 12.09 -10.42
CA LYS A 15 1.62 13.27 -11.00
C LYS A 15 2.04 14.56 -10.29
N ARG A 16 2.17 14.54 -8.95
CA ARG A 16 2.66 15.68 -8.17
C ARG A 16 4.05 16.11 -8.63
N ASP A 17 4.97 15.15 -8.75
CA ASP A 17 6.37 15.44 -9.02
C ASP A 17 6.61 15.79 -10.50
N LYS A 18 5.87 15.13 -11.43
CA LYS A 18 5.81 15.54 -12.83
C LYS A 18 5.26 16.96 -13.00
N GLY A 19 4.23 17.33 -12.24
CA GLY A 19 3.65 18.68 -12.23
C GLY A 19 4.60 19.76 -11.72
N LYS A 20 5.61 19.39 -10.93
CA LYS A 20 6.70 20.28 -10.49
C LYS A 20 7.83 20.40 -11.53
N GLY A 21 7.74 19.71 -12.67
CA GLY A 21 8.78 19.68 -13.69
C GLY A 21 10.03 18.89 -13.28
N LEU A 22 9.93 18.00 -12.29
CA LEU A 22 11.03 17.15 -11.90
C LEU A 22 11.24 16.04 -12.93
N ASP A 23 12.50 15.74 -13.25
CA ASP A 23 12.85 14.58 -14.06
C ASP A 23 12.73 13.32 -13.21
N ILE A 24 11.60 12.62 -13.36
CA ILE A 24 11.26 11.43 -12.59
C ILE A 24 10.83 10.29 -13.51
N ALA A 25 11.26 9.07 -13.18
CA ALA A 25 10.88 7.88 -13.91
C ALA A 25 9.45 7.44 -13.58
N ILE A 26 8.79 6.80 -14.55
CA ILE A 26 7.49 6.16 -14.34
C ILE A 26 7.65 5.03 -13.29
N PRO A 27 6.74 4.91 -12.30
CA PRO A 27 6.75 3.81 -11.34
C PRO A 27 6.74 2.45 -12.04
N LYS A 28 7.74 1.62 -11.74
CA LYS A 28 7.94 0.33 -12.39
C LYS A 28 6.85 -0.67 -11.99
N ASN A 29 6.36 -1.44 -12.95
CA ASN A 29 5.34 -2.48 -12.75
C ASN A 29 4.05 -1.98 -12.07
N TYR A 30 3.76 -0.68 -12.18
CA TYR A 30 2.63 -0.05 -11.54
C TYR A 30 1.48 0.19 -12.52
N TYR A 31 1.74 0.85 -13.64
CA TYR A 31 0.74 1.04 -14.69
C TYR A 31 0.68 -0.13 -15.67
N ARG A 32 -0.48 -0.35 -16.30
CA ARG A 32 -0.58 -1.25 -17.45
C ARG A 32 0.25 -0.67 -18.60
N ASP A 33 1.07 -1.50 -19.23
CA ASP A 33 1.92 -1.14 -20.38
C ASP A 33 2.81 0.10 -20.16
N ASN A 34 3.16 0.39 -18.90
CA ASN A 34 3.89 1.59 -18.48
C ASN A 34 3.21 2.92 -18.91
N ASN A 35 1.89 2.92 -19.12
CA ASN A 35 1.14 4.10 -19.52
C ASN A 35 0.45 4.78 -18.30
N PRO A 36 0.88 5.96 -17.86
CA PRO A 36 0.29 6.68 -16.71
C PRO A 36 -1.15 7.18 -16.92
N GLU A 37 -1.65 7.14 -18.15
CA GLU A 37 -3.06 7.45 -18.47
C GLU A 37 -3.99 6.26 -18.20
N LEU A 38 -3.42 5.06 -18.01
CA LEU A 38 -4.17 3.85 -17.64
C LEU A 38 -4.22 3.67 -16.12
N PRO A 39 -5.24 2.99 -15.60
CA PRO A 39 -5.32 2.71 -14.17
C PRO A 39 -4.16 1.82 -13.68
N PRO A 40 -3.76 1.98 -12.40
CA PRO A 40 -2.70 1.17 -11.80
C PRO A 40 -3.14 -0.29 -11.61
N VAL A 41 -2.16 -1.19 -11.75
CA VAL A 41 -2.33 -2.63 -11.54
C VAL A 41 -1.86 -2.98 -10.13
N VAL A 42 -2.82 -3.23 -9.25
CA VAL A 42 -2.54 -3.51 -7.84
C VAL A 42 -2.11 -4.96 -7.66
N ARG A 43 -0.81 -5.18 -7.40
CA ARG A 43 -0.22 -6.52 -7.20
C ARG A 43 0.15 -6.84 -5.74
N TRP A 44 0.11 -5.85 -4.85
CA TRP A 44 0.63 -5.98 -3.48
C TRP A 44 -0.45 -6.18 -2.40
N ARG A 45 -1.71 -5.85 -2.68
CA ARG A 45 -2.79 -5.80 -1.67
C ARG A 45 -2.95 -7.10 -0.87
N ALA A 46 -2.91 -8.25 -1.53
CA ALA A 46 -3.08 -9.54 -0.84
C ALA A 46 -1.98 -9.75 0.22
N HIS A 47 -0.73 -9.44 -0.12
CA HIS A 47 0.40 -9.56 0.80
C HIS A 47 0.38 -8.50 1.89
N ALA A 48 -0.11 -7.29 1.60
CA ALA A 48 -0.33 -6.26 2.60
C ALA A 48 -1.33 -6.72 3.67
N ASN A 49 -2.46 -7.28 3.24
CA ASN A 49 -3.46 -7.82 4.17
C ASN A 49 -2.87 -8.92 5.05
N LEU A 50 -2.14 -9.88 4.45
CA LEU A 50 -1.47 -10.93 5.20
C LEU A 50 -0.45 -10.38 6.21
N LEU A 51 0.32 -9.36 5.84
CA LEU A 51 1.28 -8.72 6.74
C LEU A 51 0.59 -8.17 7.99
N PHE A 52 -0.45 -7.35 7.82
CA PHE A 52 -1.15 -6.74 8.96
C PHE A 52 -1.94 -7.77 9.78
N SER A 53 -2.60 -8.74 9.13
CA SER A 53 -3.31 -9.82 9.85
C SER A 53 -2.34 -10.68 10.67
N ASN A 54 -1.20 -11.08 10.09
CA ASN A 54 -0.21 -11.88 10.80
C ASN A 54 0.41 -11.10 11.95
N TRP A 55 0.72 -9.82 11.73
CA TRP A 55 1.27 -8.96 12.77
C TRP A 55 0.32 -8.84 13.97
N LEU A 56 -0.96 -8.54 13.73
CA LEU A 56 -1.95 -8.42 14.80
C LEU A 56 -2.15 -9.76 15.53
N ASN A 57 -2.29 -10.87 14.81
CA ASN A 57 -2.68 -12.15 15.41
C ASN A 57 -1.53 -12.88 16.12
N TYR A 58 -0.31 -12.80 15.57
CA TYR A 58 0.81 -13.62 16.03
C TYR A 58 1.86 -12.84 16.82
N PHE A 59 1.88 -11.52 16.71
CA PHE A 59 2.85 -10.69 17.43
C PHE A 59 2.16 -9.80 18.46
N VAL A 60 1.11 -9.06 18.09
CA VAL A 60 0.43 -8.18 19.05
C VAL A 60 -0.46 -8.97 20.01
N TYR A 61 -1.43 -9.74 19.52
CA TYR A 61 -2.42 -10.40 20.38
C TYR A 61 -1.83 -11.48 21.30
N GLN A 62 -0.79 -12.18 20.85
CA GLN A 62 -0.12 -13.20 21.67
C GLN A 62 0.73 -12.59 22.79
N GLU A 63 1.30 -11.39 22.57
CA GLU A 63 2.06 -10.68 23.60
C GLU A 63 1.16 -9.85 24.53
N THR A 64 0.03 -9.35 24.03
CA THR A 64 -0.98 -8.61 24.81
C THR A 64 -2.38 -9.17 24.56
N PRO A 65 -2.76 -10.24 25.28
CA PRO A 65 -4.10 -10.80 25.17
C PRO A 65 -5.15 -9.75 25.55
N TYR A 66 -6.17 -9.62 24.72
CA TYR A 66 -7.27 -8.67 24.92
C TYR A 66 -8.61 -9.43 24.89
N ASP A 67 -9.51 -9.14 25.83
CA ASP A 67 -10.84 -9.75 25.93
C ASP A 67 -11.91 -8.81 25.37
N ILE A 68 -12.63 -9.25 24.34
CA ILE A 68 -13.69 -8.47 23.71
C ILE A 68 -14.79 -8.01 24.68
N ARG A 69 -14.97 -8.69 25.82
CA ARG A 69 -15.91 -8.31 26.87
C ARG A 69 -15.50 -7.05 27.65
N ASP A 70 -14.24 -6.64 27.54
CA ASP A 70 -13.69 -5.47 28.23
C ASP A 70 -13.82 -4.16 27.43
N ILE A 71 -14.24 -4.21 26.15
CA ILE A 71 -14.54 -3.03 25.33
C ILE A 71 -15.97 -2.61 25.69
N LYS A 72 -16.11 -1.38 26.22
CA LYS A 72 -17.39 -0.72 26.50
C LYS A 72 -17.96 -0.01 25.28
#